data_AF-A0A096MAH6-F1
#
_entry.id   AF-A0A096MAH6-F1
#
_cell.length_a   1.000
_cell.length_b   1.000
_cell.length_c   1.000
_cell.angle_alpha   90.00
_cell.angle_beta   90.00
_cell.angle_gamma   90.00
#
_symmetry.space_group_name_H-M   'P 1'
#
loop_
_entity.id
_entity.type
_entity.pdbx_description
1 polymer ?
#
loop_
_entity_poly.entity_id
_entity_poly.type
_entity_poly.pdbx_seq_one_letter_code
_entity_poly.pdbx_strand_id
1 'polypeptide(L)' 'RVYGRNAEEVKSALLAARPGLTVVLNPEKPRRNSFEVTLLDGGKETSLWTGIKKGPPRKLKFPQPDSVVAALQEALKTE' A
#
# COMPACT_ATOMS: atom_id res chain seq x y z
N ARG A 1 -15.29 -10.07 0.07
CA ARG A 1 -14.54 -8.79 0.18
C ARG A 1 -13.04 -9.07 0.32
N VAL A 2 -12.31 -9.35 -0.77
CA VAL A 2 -10.85 -9.65 -0.69
C VAL A 2 -10.02 -8.36 -0.63
N TYR A 3 -10.29 -7.41 -1.53
CA TYR A 3 -9.57 -6.13 -1.59
C TYR A 3 -9.68 -5.32 -0.29
N GLY A 4 -10.89 -5.13 0.23
CA GLY A 4 -11.10 -4.37 1.46
C GLY A 4 -10.38 -4.98 2.67
N ARG A 5 -10.44 -6.30 2.84
CA ARG A 5 -9.72 -6.98 3.94
C ARG A 5 -8.21 -6.79 3.85
N ASN A 6 -7.62 -6.98 2.66
CA ASN A 6 -6.18 -6.79 2.46
C ASN A 6 -5.79 -5.32 2.67
N ALA A 7 -6.64 -4.37 2.27
CA ALA A 7 -6.40 -2.95 2.50
C ALA A 7 -6.38 -2.60 4.00
N GLU A 8 -7.30 -3.15 4.79
CA GLU A 8 -7.33 -2.97 6.25
C GLU A 8 -6.13 -3.63 6.94
N GLU A 9 -5.72 -4.82 6.50
CA GLU A 9 -4.52 -5.51 7.02
C GLU A 9 -3.25 -4.69 6.77
N VAL A 10 -3.08 -4.18 5.53
CA VAL A 10 -1.96 -3.29 5.20
C VAL A 10 -2.03 -1.98 5.99
N LYS A 11 -3.20 -1.35 6.09
CA LYS A 11 -3.40 -0.13 6.90
C LYS A 11 -3.00 -0.35 8.36
N SER A 12 -3.44 -1.44 8.96
CA SER A 12 -3.14 -1.77 10.35
C SER A 12 -1.63 -1.95 10.57
N ALA A 13 -0.95 -2.63 9.65
CA ALA A 13 0.50 -2.80 9.70
C ALA A 13 1.26 -1.46 9.54
N LEU A 14 0.81 -0.60 8.61
CA LEU A 14 1.40 0.73 8.42
C LEU A 14 1.24 1.62 9.66
N LEU A 15 0.05 1.62 10.28
CA LEU A 15 -0.21 2.37 11.52
C LEU A 15 0.56 1.79 12.71
N ALA A 16 0.72 0.47 12.80
CA ALA A 16 1.54 -0.15 13.84
C ALA A 16 3.02 0.23 13.70
N ALA A 17 3.53 0.27 12.46
CA ALA A 17 4.91 0.68 12.19
C ALA A 17 5.13 2.18 12.36
N ARG A 18 4.14 3.01 12.02
CA ARG A 18 4.19 4.48 12.16
C ARG A 18 2.82 5.03 12.57
N PRO A 19 2.54 5.17 13.89
CA PRO A 19 1.23 5.61 14.39
C PRO A 19 0.81 7.01 13.92
N GLY A 20 1.77 7.87 13.56
CA GLY A 20 1.50 9.22 13.04
C GLY A 20 1.21 9.30 11.54
N LEU A 21 1.21 8.18 10.82
CA LEU A 21 0.97 8.16 9.37
C LEU A 21 -0.53 8.29 9.07
N THR A 22 -0.90 9.18 8.16
CA THR A 22 -2.27 9.25 7.65
C THR A 22 -2.46 8.24 6.52
N VAL A 23 -3.30 7.22 6.75
CA VAL A 23 -3.61 6.20 5.75
C VAL A 23 -5.05 6.36 5.27
N VAL A 24 -5.22 6.68 3.99
CA VAL A 24 -6.53 6.86 3.34
C VAL A 24 -6.78 5.70 2.37
N LEU A 25 -7.97 5.10 2.46
CA LEU A 25 -8.35 4.00 1.57
C LEU A 25 -9.25 4.51 0.46
N ASN A 26 -8.75 4.49 -0.79
CA ASN A 26 -9.49 4.88 -2.00
C ASN A 26 -10.25 6.22 -1.85
N PRO A 27 -9.55 7.35 -1.66
CA PRO A 27 -10.21 8.67 -1.60
C PRO A 27 -11.03 8.96 -2.86
N GLU A 28 -10.60 8.42 -4.00
CA GLU A 28 -11.27 8.47 -5.29
C GLU A 28 -11.71 7.08 -5.75
N LYS A 29 -12.51 7.03 -6.83
CA LYS A 29 -12.98 5.78 -7.42
C LYS A 29 -11.79 4.90 -7.83
N PRO A 30 -11.59 3.74 -7.18
CA PRO A 30 -10.40 2.94 -7.40
C PRO A 30 -10.40 2.30 -8.78
N ARG A 31 -9.20 2.09 -9.33
CA ARG A 31 -9.03 1.34 -10.56
C ARG A 31 -9.49 -0.11 -10.39
N ARG A 32 -10.20 -0.62 -11.40
CA ARG A 32 -10.77 -1.98 -11.37
C ARG A 32 -9.65 -3.03 -11.36
N ASN A 33 -9.77 -4.01 -10.47
CA ASN A 33 -8.91 -5.21 -10.40
C ASN A 33 -7.42 -4.98 -10.12
N SER A 34 -7.04 -3.84 -9.52
CA SER A 34 -5.68 -3.53 -9.05
C SER A 34 -5.65 -3.30 -7.53
N PHE A 35 -4.46 -3.44 -6.94
CA PHE A 35 -4.19 -3.14 -5.55
C PHE A 35 -2.90 -2.35 -5.52
N GLU A 36 -3.01 -1.05 -5.24
CA GLU A 36 -1.90 -0.12 -5.30
C GLU A 36 -1.73 0.51 -3.92
N VAL A 37 -0.47 0.74 -3.52
CA VAL A 37 -0.13 1.49 -2.32
C VAL A 37 0.88 2.56 -2.70
N THR A 38 0.54 3.81 -2.39
CA THR A 38 1.35 4.98 -2.71
C THR A 38 1.61 5.77 -1.43
N LEU A 39 2.86 6.17 -1.22
CA LEU A 39 3.26 7.13 -0.20
C LEU A 39 3.26 8.53 -0.81
N LEU A 40 2.65 9.47 -0.11
CA LEU A 40 2.72 10.89 -0.42
C LEU A 40 3.56 11.56 0.66
N ASP A 41 4.68 12.16 0.26
CA ASP A 41 5.58 12.86 1.17
C ASP A 41 6.01 14.21 0.56
N GLY A 42 5.60 15.32 1.18
CA GLY A 42 5.93 16.67 0.69
C GLY A 42 5.53 16.96 -0.77
N GLY A 43 4.54 16.25 -1.33
CA GLY A 43 4.14 16.35 -2.73
C GLY A 43 4.85 15.37 -3.69
N LYS A 44 5.77 14.55 -3.17
CA LYS A 44 6.40 13.44 -3.90
C LYS A 44 5.57 12.17 -3.74
N GLU A 45 5.12 11.62 -4.86
CA GLU A 45 4.45 10.32 -4.87
C GLU A 45 5.48 9.19 -5.04
N THR A 46 5.51 8.24 -4.11
CA THR A 46 6.34 7.05 -4.18
C THR A 46 5.46 5.81 -4.17
N SER A 47 5.52 4.99 -5.22
CA SER A 47 4.77 3.73 -5.28
C SER A 47 5.43 2.69 -4.39
N LEU A 48 4.77 2.31 -3.28
CA LEU A 48 5.23 1.27 -2.36
C LEU A 48 4.85 -0.13 -2.86
N TRP A 49 3.72 -0.25 -3.55
CA TRP A 49 3.29 -1.51 -4.15
C TRP A 49 2.38 -1.28 -5.35
N THR A 50 2.57 -2.11 -6.39
CA THR A 50 1.65 -2.22 -7.52
C THR A 50 1.27 -3.67 -7.80
N GLY A 51 -0.03 -3.95 -7.74
CA GLY A 51 -0.62 -5.22 -8.11
C GLY A 51 -0.89 -5.33 -9.62
N ILE A 52 -0.75 -4.24 -10.39
CA ILE A 52 -0.98 -4.22 -11.83
C ILE A 52 -0.02 -5.17 -12.55
N LYS A 53 1.26 -5.14 -12.19
CA LYS A 53 2.32 -5.93 -12.84
C LYS A 53 2.38 -7.39 -12.36
N LYS A 54 1.58 -7.79 -11.37
CA LYS A 54 1.64 -9.13 -10.72
C LYS A 54 0.83 -10.21 -11.44
N GLY A 55 0.29 -9.91 -12.62
CA GLY A 55 -0.22 -10.92 -13.56
C GLY A 55 -1.50 -11.66 -13.12
N PRO A 56 -1.83 -12.76 -13.81
CA PRO A 56 -3.11 -13.48 -13.67
C PRO A 56 -3.36 -14.17 -12.33
N PRO A 57 -2.35 -14.65 -11.55
CA PRO A 57 -2.63 -15.14 -10.21
C PRO A 57 -3.05 -13.99 -9.28
N ARG A 58 -4.35 -13.85 -9.04
CA ARG A 58 -4.95 -12.78 -8.23
C ARG A 58 -4.33 -12.66 -6.83
N LYS A 59 -3.88 -13.79 -6.25
CA LYS A 59 -3.20 -13.82 -4.94
C LYS A 59 -1.92 -12.97 -4.93
N LEU A 60 -1.18 -12.93 -6.04
CA LEU A 60 0.07 -12.18 -6.16
C LEU A 60 -0.14 -10.66 -6.26
N LYS A 61 -1.38 -10.21 -6.51
CA LYS A 61 -1.71 -8.78 -6.53
C LYS A 61 -1.72 -8.16 -5.14
N PHE A 62 -1.93 -8.96 -4.11
CA PHE A 62 -1.98 -8.52 -2.73
C PHE A 62 -0.60 -8.69 -2.09
N PRO A 63 0.00 -7.63 -1.54
CA PRO A 63 1.26 -7.74 -0.84
C PRO A 63 1.09 -8.44 0.51
N GLN A 64 2.20 -8.93 1.06
CA GLN A 64 2.28 -9.14 2.51
C GLN A 64 2.37 -7.76 3.19
N PRO A 65 1.67 -7.53 4.33
CA PRO A 65 1.73 -6.24 5.02
C PRO A 65 3.16 -5.80 5.35
N ASP A 66 4.01 -6.72 5.79
CA ASP A 66 5.41 -6.45 6.13
C ASP A 66 6.22 -5.95 4.93
N SER A 67 5.92 -6.43 3.71
CA SER A 67 6.61 -5.95 2.50
C SER A 67 6.29 -4.48 2.21
N VAL A 68 5.06 -4.04 2.48
CA VAL A 68 4.67 -2.64 2.31
C VAL A 68 5.30 -1.76 3.40
N VAL A 69 5.37 -2.26 4.63
CA VAL A 69 6.04 -1.58 5.74
C VAL A 69 7.54 -1.42 5.47
N ALA A 70 8.20 -2.46 4.96
CA ALA A 70 9.61 -2.38 4.57
C ALA A 70 9.82 -1.33 3.47
N ALA A 71 9.01 -1.36 2.41
CA ALA A 71 9.07 -0.36 1.35
C ALA A 71 8.82 1.06 1.86
N LEU A 72 7.88 1.23 2.82
CA LEU A 72 7.64 2.51 3.49
C LEU A 72 8.89 2.98 4.24
N GLN A 73 9.50 2.09 5.05
CA GLN A 73 10.70 2.43 5.81
C GLN A 73 11.87 2.79 4.89
N GLU A 74 12.05 2.08 3.78
CA GLU A 74 13.07 2.40 2.78
C GLU A 74 12.81 3.76 2.12
N ALA A 75 11.56 4.04 1.73
CA ALA A 75 11.19 5.31 1.13
C ALA A 75 11.42 6.51 2.07
N LEU A 76 11.26 6.30 3.38
CA LEU A 76 11.45 7.33 4.40
C LEU A 76 12.90 7.49 4.87
N LYS A 77 13.76 6.49 4.64
CA LYS A 77 15.21 6.54 4.98
C LYS A 77 16.02 7.34 3.95
N THR A 78 15.42 7.73 2.83
CA THR A 78 16.11 8.46 1.75
C THR A 78 16.24 9.96 2.01
N GLU A 79 16.31 10.38 3.28
CA GLU A 79 16.57 11.76 3.72
C GLU A 79 17.85 11.82 4.57
#